data_AF-A0A1B6IR57-F1
#
_entry.id   AF-A0A1B6IR57-F1
#
_cell.length_a   1.000
_cell.length_b   1.000
_cell.length_c   1.000
_cell.angle_alpha   90.00
_cell.angle_beta   90.00
_cell.angle_gamma   90.00
#
_symmetry.space_group_name_H-M   'P 1'
#
loop_
_entity.id
_entity.type
_entity.pdbx_description
1 polymer ?
#
loop_
_entity_poly.entity_id
_entity_poly.type
_entity_poly.pdbx_seq_one_letter_code
_entity_poly.pdbx_strand_id
1 'polypeptide(L)'
;CNLYEGSSHTQGCTRWCIFHDISFLCELEVANKCSYADYSLVHDGKCTEKERGGVCNHICPLIYDAVCGYSSIKGYKTFASTCFMDRENSCTYSDYTETHSGKCTPEELGNKCNRICELVYSPVCGNSPKKGYKTFPNFCLLDRENSCDYQDFGVVHNGECFAWELCVNCG
;
A
#
# COMPACT_ATOMS: atom_id res chain seq x y z
N CYS A 1 11.34 42.31 -15.35
CA CYS A 1 11.47 42.30 -13.88
C CYS A 1 11.06 43.67 -13.34
N ASN A 2 9.93 43.72 -12.64
CA ASN A 2 9.61 44.76 -11.66
C ASN A 2 8.61 44.15 -10.66
N LEU A 3 8.98 44.19 -9.38
CA LEU A 3 8.16 44.54 -8.20
C LEU A 3 6.97 43.62 -7.80
N TYR A 4 6.59 43.39 -6.53
CA TYR A 4 6.88 43.99 -5.21
C TYR A 4 6.60 42.96 -4.09
N GLU A 5 7.09 43.31 -2.89
CA GLU A 5 7.00 42.63 -1.60
C GLU A 5 5.58 42.44 -1.04
N GLY A 6 5.41 41.36 -0.26
CA GLY A 6 4.40 41.19 0.77
C GLY A 6 4.98 40.26 1.84
N SER A 7 5.38 40.84 2.96
CA SER A 7 6.06 40.20 4.08
C SER A 7 5.08 39.43 4.98
N SER A 8 5.44 38.18 5.32
CA SER A 8 5.24 37.66 6.68
C SER A 8 6.22 36.53 6.94
N HIS A 9 7.10 36.77 7.90
CA HIS A 9 7.96 35.78 8.52
C HIS A 9 7.14 34.57 9.01
N THR A 10 7.82 33.42 9.01
CA THR A 10 7.48 32.11 9.59
C THR A 10 6.59 31.16 8.78
N GLN A 11 7.18 29.99 8.48
CA GLN A 11 6.56 28.71 8.15
C GLN A 11 5.77 28.64 6.85
N GLY A 12 6.34 28.03 5.81
CA GLY A 12 5.58 27.82 4.58
C GLY A 12 6.33 27.15 3.45
N CYS A 13 6.98 26.00 3.70
CA CYS A 13 7.15 25.03 2.62
C CYS A 13 5.77 24.45 2.31
N THR A 14 4.93 25.21 1.61
CA THR A 14 3.73 24.67 0.98
C THR A 14 4.21 23.74 -0.12
N ARG A 15 3.60 22.56 -0.27
CA ARG A 15 3.85 21.65 -1.40
C ARG A 15 3.67 22.44 -2.70
N TRP A 16 4.76 22.65 -3.45
CA TRP A 16 4.70 23.38 -4.72
C TRP A 16 4.56 22.42 -5.89
N CYS A 17 3.65 22.78 -6.77
CA CYS A 17 3.28 22.13 -8.01
C CYS A 17 3.67 23.12 -9.13
N ILE A 18 4.62 22.76 -9.99
CA ILE A 18 5.35 23.71 -10.85
C ILE A 18 4.68 23.85 -12.24
N PHE A 19 4.77 25.05 -12.82
CA PHE A 19 4.13 25.52 -14.05
C PHE A 19 5.12 25.65 -15.24
N HIS A 20 4.60 25.73 -16.47
CA HIS A 20 5.30 25.81 -17.78
C HIS A 20 6.32 26.96 -17.97
N ASP A 21 7.58 26.64 -18.31
CA ASP A 21 8.29 26.96 -19.59
C ASP A 21 9.77 26.44 -19.56
N ILE A 22 10.50 26.43 -20.69
CA ILE A 22 11.90 25.90 -20.84
C ILE A 22 12.91 26.45 -19.81
N SER A 23 12.63 27.57 -19.16
CA SER A 23 13.42 28.12 -18.05
C SER A 23 13.35 27.31 -16.73
N PHE A 24 12.36 26.43 -16.56
CA PHE A 24 12.02 25.79 -15.27
C PHE A 24 12.71 24.46 -14.96
N LEU A 25 13.25 23.72 -15.95
CA LEU A 25 14.11 22.56 -15.65
C LEU A 25 15.33 23.00 -14.82
N CYS A 26 15.84 24.21 -15.12
CA CYS A 26 16.88 24.85 -14.34
C CYS A 26 16.41 25.12 -12.89
N GLU A 27 15.16 25.55 -12.69
CA GLU A 27 14.61 25.81 -11.35
C GLU A 27 14.39 24.53 -10.53
N LEU A 28 13.94 23.44 -11.15
CA LEU A 28 13.80 22.13 -10.49
C LEU A 28 15.17 21.60 -10.02
N GLU A 29 16.18 21.69 -10.89
CA GLU A 29 17.55 21.33 -10.54
C GLU A 29 18.11 22.20 -9.42
N VAL A 30 17.87 23.51 -9.45
CA VAL A 30 18.30 24.45 -8.41
C VAL A 30 17.58 24.15 -7.09
N ALA A 31 16.29 23.84 -7.10
CA ALA A 31 15.54 23.46 -5.88
C ALA A 31 16.11 22.19 -5.23
N ASN A 32 16.40 21.15 -6.01
CA ASN A 32 17.01 19.92 -5.50
C ASN A 32 18.43 20.19 -4.96
N LYS A 33 19.23 21.02 -5.65
CA LYS A 33 20.60 21.36 -5.25
C LYS A 33 20.68 22.30 -4.04
N CYS A 34 19.77 23.27 -3.92
CA CYS A 34 19.78 24.29 -2.86
C CYS A 34 19.01 23.89 -1.61
N SER A 35 18.10 22.92 -1.70
CA SER A 35 17.24 22.52 -0.58
C SER A 35 17.36 21.05 -0.17
N TYR A 36 18.34 20.30 -0.73
CA TYR A 36 18.47 18.85 -0.53
C TYR A 36 17.14 18.10 -0.77
N ALA A 37 16.37 18.58 -1.74
CA ALA A 37 15.11 17.95 -2.11
C ALA A 37 15.32 16.89 -3.19
N ASP A 38 14.36 15.98 -3.32
CA ASP A 38 14.35 14.86 -4.26
C ASP A 38 13.19 14.96 -5.27
N TYR A 39 12.86 16.18 -5.70
CA TYR A 39 11.75 16.41 -6.63
C TYR A 39 12.04 15.77 -7.99
N SER A 40 11.04 15.09 -8.55
CA SER A 40 11.05 14.54 -9.91
C SER A 40 9.89 15.12 -10.72
N LEU A 41 10.09 15.27 -12.03
CA LEU A 41 9.05 15.78 -12.93
C LEU A 41 7.99 14.69 -13.12
N VAL A 42 6.75 14.97 -12.70
CA VAL A 42 5.62 14.02 -12.82
C VAL A 42 4.94 14.11 -14.18
N HIS A 43 4.64 15.33 -14.66
CA HIS A 43 4.12 15.56 -16.01
C HIS A 43 4.46 16.98 -16.49
N ASP A 44 4.49 17.16 -17.80
CA ASP A 44 4.51 18.49 -18.44
C ASP A 44 3.12 19.11 -18.35
N GLY A 45 3.00 20.39 -18.02
CA GLY A 45 1.70 21.01 -17.78
C GLY A 45 1.69 21.99 -16.63
N LYS A 46 0.56 22.69 -16.45
CA LYS A 46 0.23 23.28 -15.16
C LYS A 46 -0.32 22.16 -14.29
N CYS A 47 0.12 22.07 -13.04
CA CYS A 47 -0.57 21.20 -12.10
C CYS A 47 -2.04 21.63 -11.96
N THR A 48 -2.91 20.65 -12.03
CA THR A 48 -4.35 20.73 -11.78
C THR A 48 -4.62 21.14 -10.33
N GLU A 49 -5.83 21.63 -10.06
CA GLU A 49 -6.27 21.92 -8.68
C GLU A 49 -6.19 20.69 -7.78
N LYS A 50 -6.38 19.50 -8.36
CA LYS A 50 -6.25 18.20 -7.71
C LYS A 50 -4.81 17.92 -7.22
N GLU A 51 -3.81 18.29 -8.00
CA GLU A 51 -2.39 18.07 -7.67
C GLU A 51 -1.85 19.07 -6.64
N ARG A 52 -2.41 20.28 -6.62
CA ARG A 52 -2.04 21.35 -5.69
C ARG A 52 -2.50 21.12 -4.25
N GLY A 53 -3.17 20.01 -3.97
CA GLY A 53 -3.66 19.69 -2.62
C GLY A 53 -4.67 20.72 -2.11
N GLY A 54 -5.56 21.20 -2.98
CA GLY A 54 -6.69 22.02 -2.56
C GLY A 54 -7.54 21.32 -1.49
N VAL A 55 -8.30 22.09 -0.70
CA VAL A 55 -9.25 21.54 0.27
C VAL A 55 -10.23 20.64 -0.50
N CYS A 56 -10.19 19.34 -0.23
CA CYS A 56 -11.07 18.42 -0.89
C CYS A 56 -12.50 18.57 -0.32
N ASN A 57 -13.30 19.39 -0.99
CA ASN A 57 -14.70 19.67 -0.66
C ASN A 57 -15.65 18.54 -1.13
N HIS A 58 -15.22 17.30 -1.01
CA HIS A 58 -16.04 16.14 -1.32
C HIS A 58 -16.75 15.68 -0.04
N ILE A 59 -18.02 16.08 0.08
CA ILE A 59 -18.87 15.78 1.24
C ILE A 59 -19.61 14.48 0.99
N CYS A 60 -19.56 13.57 1.94
CA CYS A 60 -20.31 12.33 1.90
C CYS A 60 -21.36 12.28 3.02
N PRO A 61 -22.59 11.81 2.73
CA PRO A 61 -23.55 11.53 3.78
C PRO A 61 -23.00 10.42 4.68
N LEU A 62 -23.32 10.48 5.97
CA LEU A 62 -22.96 9.44 6.95
C LEU A 62 -23.89 8.22 6.83
N ILE A 63 -23.98 7.66 5.63
CA ILE A 63 -24.72 6.44 5.32
C ILE A 63 -23.70 5.31 5.22
N TYR A 64 -23.98 4.20 5.90
CA TYR A 64 -23.12 3.04 5.92
C TYR A 64 -23.62 1.98 4.93
N ASP A 65 -23.10 2.05 3.71
CA ASP A 65 -23.36 1.11 2.61
C ASP A 65 -22.01 0.62 2.08
N ALA A 66 -21.33 -0.19 2.86
CA ALA A 66 -19.92 -0.52 2.63
C ALA A 66 -19.67 -1.08 1.23
N VAL A 67 -18.51 -0.76 0.66
CA VAL A 67 -18.03 -1.30 -0.63
C VAL A 67 -16.58 -1.76 -0.53
N CYS A 68 -16.22 -2.79 -1.29
CA CYS A 68 -14.85 -3.24 -1.44
C CYS A 68 -14.25 -2.63 -2.70
N GLY A 69 -13.20 -1.83 -2.54
CA GLY A 69 -12.47 -1.22 -3.65
C GLY A 69 -11.10 -1.87 -3.85
N TYR A 70 -10.68 -2.00 -5.10
CA TYR A 70 -9.34 -2.48 -5.48
C TYR A 70 -8.57 -1.43 -6.26
N SER A 71 -7.31 -1.21 -5.85
CA SER A 71 -6.31 -0.40 -6.55
C SER A 71 -5.14 -1.29 -6.95
N SER A 72 -4.66 -1.11 -8.18
CA SER A 72 -3.48 -1.84 -8.68
C SER A 72 -2.20 -1.51 -7.90
N ILE A 73 -2.15 -0.32 -7.28
CA ILE A 73 -1.00 0.19 -6.55
C ILE A 73 -1.16 -0.04 -5.03
N LYS A 74 -2.38 0.10 -4.50
CA LYS A 74 -2.67 0.12 -3.05
C LYS A 74 -3.35 -1.14 -2.54
N GLY A 75 -3.77 -2.05 -3.42
CA GLY A 75 -4.48 -3.29 -3.06
C GLY A 75 -5.95 -3.07 -2.71
N TYR A 76 -6.53 -4.01 -1.95
CA TYR A 76 -7.92 -3.96 -1.53
C TYR A 76 -8.12 -3.06 -0.31
N LYS A 77 -9.23 -2.32 -0.27
CA LYS A 77 -9.65 -1.48 0.85
C LYS A 77 -11.17 -1.45 0.96
N THR A 78 -11.66 -1.55 2.20
CA THR A 78 -13.09 -1.36 2.48
C THR A 78 -13.40 0.12 2.70
N PHE A 79 -14.42 0.63 2.03
CA PHE A 79 -14.95 1.99 2.21
C PHE A 79 -16.32 1.94 2.87
N ALA A 80 -16.65 2.99 3.65
CA ALA A 80 -17.94 3.07 4.35
C ALA A 80 -19.13 3.23 3.38
N SER A 81 -18.89 3.83 2.21
CA SER A 81 -19.80 3.85 1.06
C SER A 81 -19.04 4.18 -0.23
N THR A 82 -19.69 4.01 -1.39
CA THR A 82 -19.14 4.41 -2.69
C THR A 82 -18.70 5.88 -2.69
N CYS A 83 -19.45 6.78 -2.04
CA CYS A 83 -19.04 8.19 -1.91
C CYS A 83 -17.68 8.34 -1.23
N PHE A 84 -17.41 7.56 -0.18
CA PHE A 84 -16.11 7.62 0.50
C PHE A 84 -14.98 7.05 -0.35
N MET A 85 -15.26 6.08 -1.23
CA MET A 85 -14.30 5.60 -2.22
C MET A 85 -14.01 6.67 -3.28
N ASP A 86 -15.04 7.31 -3.83
CA ASP A 86 -14.90 8.39 -4.82
C ASP A 86 -14.17 9.60 -4.25
N ARG A 87 -14.46 9.92 -2.99
CA ARG A 87 -13.72 10.91 -2.21
C ARG A 87 -12.24 10.55 -2.14
N GLU A 88 -11.89 9.31 -1.83
CA GLU A 88 -10.50 8.87 -1.80
C GLU A 88 -9.83 9.07 -3.17
N ASN A 89 -10.46 8.62 -4.26
CA ASN A 89 -9.95 8.77 -5.61
C ASN A 89 -9.77 10.23 -6.03
N SER A 90 -10.69 11.09 -5.59
CA SER A 90 -10.71 12.52 -5.91
C SER A 90 -9.72 13.31 -5.05
N CYS A 91 -9.62 13.04 -3.75
CA CYS A 91 -8.80 13.81 -2.81
C CYS A 91 -7.35 13.34 -2.74
N THR A 92 -7.08 12.05 -2.96
CA THR A 92 -5.77 11.43 -2.67
C THR A 92 -5.09 10.84 -3.89
N TYR A 93 -5.63 11.12 -5.09
CA TYR A 93 -5.15 10.55 -6.35
C TYR A 93 -5.07 9.02 -6.31
N SER A 94 -6.04 8.40 -5.65
CA SER A 94 -6.21 6.95 -5.67
C SER A 94 -6.95 6.51 -6.93
N ASP A 95 -6.83 5.22 -7.25
CA ASP A 95 -7.38 4.54 -8.43
C ASP A 95 -8.27 3.36 -8.02
N TYR A 96 -8.99 3.47 -6.89
CA TYR A 96 -9.86 2.39 -6.43
C TYR A 96 -11.04 2.21 -7.38
N THR A 97 -11.29 0.96 -7.77
CA THR A 97 -12.48 0.53 -8.50
C THR A 97 -13.31 -0.38 -7.60
N GLU A 98 -14.63 -0.25 -7.62
CA GLU A 98 -15.50 -1.15 -6.83
C GLU A 98 -15.42 -2.56 -7.40
N THR A 99 -14.99 -3.51 -6.56
CA THR A 99 -14.97 -4.93 -6.90
C THR A 99 -16.33 -5.56 -6.61
N HIS A 100 -16.89 -5.28 -5.44
CA HIS A 100 -18.20 -5.76 -5.04
C HIS A 100 -18.77 -4.90 -3.89
N SER A 101 -20.09 -4.95 -3.75
CA SER A 101 -20.78 -4.32 -2.62
C SER A 101 -20.57 -5.13 -1.33
N GLY A 102 -20.58 -4.45 -0.18
CA GLY A 102 -20.21 -5.00 1.12
C GLY A 102 -18.73 -4.76 1.47
N LYS A 103 -18.32 -5.24 2.65
CA LYS A 103 -16.91 -5.15 3.08
C LYS A 103 -16.04 -6.12 2.28
N CYS A 104 -14.78 -5.75 2.03
CA CYS A 104 -13.80 -6.72 1.53
C CYS A 104 -13.68 -7.89 2.52
N THR A 105 -13.52 -9.08 1.97
CA THR A 105 -13.20 -10.29 2.71
C THR A 105 -11.80 -10.19 3.34
N PRO A 106 -11.52 -10.96 4.41
CA PRO A 106 -10.18 -11.05 4.97
C PRO A 106 -9.14 -11.48 3.92
N GLU A 107 -9.51 -12.37 3.01
CA GLU A 107 -8.62 -12.86 1.94
C GLU A 107 -8.24 -11.74 0.97
N GLU A 108 -9.20 -10.90 0.55
CA GLU A 108 -8.95 -9.71 -0.28
C GLU A 108 -8.05 -8.70 0.42
N LEU A 109 -8.27 -8.45 1.72
CA LEU A 109 -7.43 -7.56 2.52
C LEU A 109 -6.05 -8.16 2.85
N GLY A 110 -5.72 -9.35 2.35
CA GLY A 110 -4.48 -10.05 2.67
C GLY A 110 -4.44 -10.61 4.09
N ASN A 111 -5.52 -10.46 4.86
CA ASN A 111 -5.70 -11.09 6.16
C ASN A 111 -6.20 -12.53 5.97
N LYS A 112 -5.30 -13.42 5.53
CA LYS A 112 -5.62 -14.85 5.38
C LYS A 112 -5.70 -15.58 6.73
N CYS A 113 -5.68 -14.87 7.86
CA CYS A 113 -5.78 -15.52 9.16
C CYS A 113 -7.12 -16.25 9.34
N ASN A 114 -8.19 -15.67 8.79
CA ASN A 114 -9.53 -16.27 8.84
C ASN A 114 -9.78 -17.30 7.74
N ARG A 115 -8.75 -17.69 6.97
CA ARG A 115 -8.89 -18.69 5.90
C ARG A 115 -9.27 -20.04 6.49
N ILE A 116 -10.34 -20.62 5.96
CA ILE A 116 -10.76 -21.99 6.29
C ILE A 116 -9.83 -22.95 5.52
N CYS A 117 -9.10 -23.77 6.25
CA CYS A 117 -8.25 -24.80 5.67
C CYS A 117 -8.92 -26.17 5.80
N GLU A 118 -9.01 -26.89 4.70
CA GLU A 118 -9.40 -28.31 4.73
C GLU A 118 -8.40 -29.09 5.59
N LEU A 119 -8.90 -30.07 6.36
CA LEU A 119 -8.08 -30.95 7.20
C LEU A 119 -7.49 -32.13 6.42
N VAL A 120 -7.25 -31.96 5.12
CA VAL A 120 -6.59 -32.94 4.28
C VAL A 120 -5.10 -32.99 4.65
N TYR A 121 -4.59 -34.19 4.90
CA TYR A 121 -3.18 -34.41 5.16
C TYR A 121 -2.40 -34.51 3.85
N SER A 122 -1.71 -33.43 3.50
CA SER A 122 -0.83 -33.33 2.34
C SER A 122 0.38 -32.47 2.76
N PRO A 123 1.29 -33.04 3.56
CA PRO A 123 2.24 -32.26 4.33
C PRO A 123 3.21 -31.49 3.45
N VAL A 124 3.71 -30.39 3.99
CA VAL A 124 4.78 -29.58 3.40
C VAL A 124 5.83 -29.26 4.46
N CYS A 125 7.09 -29.26 4.06
CA CYS A 125 8.17 -28.80 4.90
C CYS A 125 8.37 -27.30 4.68
N GLY A 126 8.18 -26.50 5.73
CA GLY A 126 8.43 -25.07 5.74
C GLY A 126 9.71 -24.73 6.48
N ASN A 127 10.43 -23.70 6.06
CA ASN A 127 11.59 -23.17 6.76
C ASN A 127 11.45 -21.66 6.98
N SER A 128 11.70 -21.21 8.20
CA SER A 128 11.79 -19.81 8.59
C SER A 128 13.24 -19.49 8.96
N PRO A 129 13.83 -18.39 8.48
CA PRO A 129 15.16 -17.94 8.92
C PRO A 129 15.27 -17.74 10.45
N LYS A 130 14.14 -17.51 11.13
CA LYS A 130 14.09 -17.24 12.57
C LYS A 130 13.73 -18.46 13.40
N LYS A 131 12.92 -19.37 12.85
CA LYS A 131 12.35 -20.52 13.58
C LYS A 131 12.86 -21.88 13.10
N GLY A 132 13.60 -21.93 12.00
CA GLY A 132 14.07 -23.16 11.39
C GLY A 132 12.95 -23.91 10.67
N TYR A 133 13.15 -25.22 10.53
CA TYR A 133 12.25 -26.11 9.79
C TYR A 133 11.05 -26.53 10.63
N LYS A 134 9.88 -26.63 9.99
CA LYS A 134 8.63 -27.10 10.58
C LYS A 134 7.79 -27.81 9.52
N THR A 135 7.29 -29.00 9.86
CA THR A 135 6.29 -29.70 9.04
C THR A 135 4.92 -29.09 9.28
N PHE A 136 4.22 -28.76 8.19
CA PHE A 136 2.82 -28.33 8.21
C PHE A 136 1.93 -29.40 7.60
N PRO A 137 0.74 -29.70 8.16
CA PRO A 137 -0.12 -30.78 7.66
C PRO A 137 -0.60 -30.55 6.22
N ASN A 138 -0.68 -29.29 5.78
CA ASN A 138 -0.85 -28.90 4.40
C ASN A 138 -0.41 -27.44 4.17
N PHE A 139 -0.31 -27.05 2.90
CA PHE A 139 0.07 -25.70 2.48
C PHE A 139 -0.86 -24.61 3.03
N CYS A 140 -2.17 -24.86 3.13
CA CYS A 140 -3.11 -23.87 3.64
C CYS A 140 -2.80 -23.50 5.09
N LEU A 141 -2.48 -24.49 5.93
CA LEU A 141 -2.13 -24.25 7.33
C LEU A 141 -0.81 -23.50 7.49
N LEU A 142 0.16 -23.72 6.59
CA LEU A 142 1.39 -22.92 6.53
C LEU A 142 1.08 -21.46 6.18
N ASP A 143 0.34 -21.22 5.10
CA ASP A 143 -0.03 -19.88 4.63
C ASP A 143 -0.86 -19.12 5.69
N ARG A 144 -1.74 -19.83 6.41
CA ARG A 144 -2.50 -19.28 7.54
C ARG A 144 -1.60 -18.90 8.71
N GLU A 145 -0.63 -19.73 9.08
CA GLU A 145 0.29 -19.41 10.18
C GLU A 145 1.18 -18.19 9.85
N ASN A 146 1.66 -18.09 8.61
CA ASN A 146 2.34 -16.87 8.13
C ASN A 146 1.45 -15.63 8.25
N SER A 147 0.16 -15.77 7.94
CA SER A 147 -0.79 -14.64 7.89
C SER A 147 -1.34 -14.25 9.28
N CYS A 148 -1.59 -15.21 10.18
CA CYS A 148 -2.10 -14.96 11.53
C CYS A 148 -1.01 -14.47 12.48
N ASP A 149 0.11 -15.18 12.49
CA ASP A 149 1.14 -15.02 13.52
C ASP A 149 2.33 -14.21 13.02
N TYR A 150 2.19 -13.57 11.84
CA TYR A 150 3.25 -12.83 11.15
C TYR A 150 4.54 -13.66 11.01
N GLN A 151 4.38 -14.91 10.59
CA GLN A 151 5.49 -15.84 10.36
C GLN A 151 6.04 -15.72 8.94
N ASP A 152 7.23 -16.27 8.74
CA ASP A 152 8.02 -16.18 7.52
C ASP A 152 8.45 -17.56 7.00
N PHE A 153 7.61 -18.58 7.18
CA PHE A 153 7.89 -19.91 6.65
C PHE A 153 7.74 -19.93 5.12
N GLY A 154 8.83 -20.25 4.42
CA GLY A 154 8.80 -20.60 3.00
C GLY A 154 8.71 -22.12 2.82
N VAL A 155 7.99 -22.59 1.80
CA VAL A 155 7.96 -24.02 1.45
C VAL A 155 9.31 -24.45 0.87
N VAL A 156 9.91 -25.48 1.44
CA VAL A 156 11.17 -26.08 0.97
C VAL A 156 10.87 -27.24 0.03
N HIS A 157 10.01 -28.16 0.45
CA HIS A 157 9.56 -29.29 -0.37
C HIS A 157 8.19 -29.81 0.07
N ASN A 158 7.56 -30.58 -0.81
CA ASN A 158 6.35 -31.35 -0.48
C ASN A 158 6.74 -32.57 0.38
N GLY A 159 5.88 -32.97 1.30
CA GLY A 159 6.17 -33.99 2.30
C GLY A 159 6.51 -33.39 3.67
N GLU A 160 6.69 -34.26 4.66
CA GLU A 160 7.17 -33.85 5.99
C GLU A 160 8.66 -33.49 5.94
N CYS A 161 9.10 -32.57 6.79
CA CYS A 161 10.53 -32.31 6.96
C CYS A 161 11.27 -33.57 7.41
N PHE A 162 12.47 -33.78 6.87
CA PHE A 162 13.35 -34.86 7.29
C PHE A 162 13.88 -34.63 8.70
N ALA A 163 14.26 -35.72 9.39
CA ALA A 163 14.81 -35.65 10.74
C ALA A 163 16.06 -34.74 10.84
N TRP A 164 16.88 -34.71 9.79
CA TRP A 164 18.08 -33.86 9.74
C TRP A 164 17.76 -32.38 9.51
N GLU A 165 16.60 -32.04 8.93
CA GLU A 165 16.14 -30.65 8.77
C GLU A 165 15.61 -30.08 10.09
N LEU A 166 14.94 -30.92 10.88
CA LEU A 166 14.43 -30.55 12.20
C LEU A 166 15.54 -30.49 13.27
N CYS A 167 16.73 -31.01 12.98
CA CYS A 167 17.89 -30.92 13.85
C CYS A 167 18.46 -29.50 13.88
N VAL A 168 18.35 -28.81 15.03
CA VAL A 168 19.00 -27.50 15.23
C VAL A 168 20.50 -27.63 15.57
N ASN A 169 20.99 -28.84 15.88
CA ASN A 169 22.40 -29.11 16.30
C ASN A 169 22.91 -30.50 15.86
N CYS A 170 22.63 -30.96 14.64
CA CYS A 170 23.26 -32.17 14.13
C CYS A 170 24.56 -31.79 13.42
N GLY A 171 25.64 -31.69 14.21
CA GLY A 171 27.03 -31.50 13.78
C GLY A 171 27.91 -32.64 14.27
#